data_AF-A0A370CEI9-F1
#
_entry.id   AF-A0A370CEI9-F1
#
_cell.length_a   1.000
_cell.length_b   1.000
_cell.length_c   1.000
_cell.angle_alpha   90.00
_cell.angle_beta   90.00
_cell.angle_gamma   90.00
#
_symmetry.space_group_name_H-M   'P 1'
#
loop_
_entity.id
_entity.type
_entity.pdbx_description
1 polymer ?
#
loop_
_entity_poly.entity_id
_entity_poly.type
_entity_poly.pdbx_seq_one_letter_code
_entity_poly.pdbx_strand_id
1 'polypeptide(L)'
;MFFNKSFLATTLAVFASGVIGQIIDIEYGTSEYDAHEQKVELQKLTELDYPGDYSYFSTPDICDLYSNTEDYPALSKIGGTGEIPTTYIDAVYCYTRAEEDPLL
;
A
#
# COMPACT_ATOMS: atom_id res chain seq x y z
N MET A 1 -11.78 -16.31 -55.26
CA MET A 1 -12.42 -15.73 -54.06
C MET A 1 -11.46 -15.90 -52.90
N PHE A 2 -11.14 -14.97 -51.99
CA PHE A 2 -11.45 -13.56 -51.71
C PHE A 2 -10.54 -13.22 -50.48
N PHE A 3 -9.82 -12.08 -50.47
CA PHE A 3 -9.36 -11.19 -49.36
C PHE A 3 -8.87 -11.75 -48.00
N ASN A 4 -7.97 -11.16 -47.21
CA ASN A 4 -7.08 -9.99 -47.24
C ASN A 4 -6.18 -10.04 -45.98
N LYS A 5 -4.94 -9.56 -46.11
CA LYS A 5 -4.18 -8.61 -45.23
C LYS A 5 -4.50 -8.54 -43.72
N SER A 6 -3.47 -8.65 -42.88
CA SER A 6 -2.81 -7.49 -42.24
C SER A 6 -1.96 -7.89 -41.02
N PHE A 7 -0.68 -7.53 -41.05
CA PHE A 7 0.17 -7.37 -39.87
C PHE A 7 -0.39 -6.21 -39.04
N LEU A 8 -0.70 -6.44 -37.77
CA LEU A 8 -0.92 -5.36 -36.81
C LEU A 8 0.16 -5.44 -35.74
N ALA A 9 1.31 -4.87 -36.09
CA ALA A 9 2.27 -4.38 -35.11
C ALA A 9 1.58 -3.28 -34.30
N THR A 10 1.22 -3.60 -33.05
CA THR A 10 0.64 -2.62 -32.14
C THR A 10 1.71 -2.24 -31.13
N THR A 11 2.57 -1.31 -31.52
CA THR A 11 3.40 -0.55 -30.58
C THR A 11 2.50 0.42 -29.83
N LEU A 12 2.16 0.11 -28.59
CA LEU A 12 1.74 1.11 -27.61
C LEU A 12 2.90 1.37 -26.66
N ALA A 13 3.64 2.43 -26.92
CA ALA A 13 4.41 3.13 -25.90
C ALA A 13 3.59 4.36 -25.52
N VAL A 14 2.94 4.30 -24.36
CA VAL A 14 2.33 5.46 -23.72
C VAL A 14 3.06 5.66 -22.41
N PHE A 15 4.12 6.47 -22.45
CA PHE A 15 4.71 7.04 -21.23
C PHE A 15 3.76 8.15 -20.76
N ALA A 16 2.74 7.76 -20.01
CA ALA A 16 2.00 8.71 -19.20
C ALA A 16 2.92 9.06 -18.01
N SER A 17 3.40 10.31 -17.96
CA SER A 17 3.95 10.91 -16.76
C SER A 17 2.81 11.11 -15.75
N GLY A 18 2.31 10.01 -15.19
CA GLY A 18 1.54 10.00 -13.97
C GLY A 18 2.52 9.76 -12.82
N VAL A 19 2.22 10.29 -11.64
CA VAL A 19 2.87 9.83 -10.40
C VAL A 19 2.71 8.31 -10.40
N ILE A 20 3.79 7.57 -10.63
CA ILE A 20 3.78 6.14 -10.42
C ILE A 20 3.67 6.03 -8.91
N GLY A 21 2.47 5.72 -8.40
CA GLY A 21 2.31 5.35 -7.00
C GLY A 21 3.29 4.21 -6.74
N GLN A 22 4.29 4.48 -5.91
CA GLN A 22 5.27 3.46 -5.57
C GLN A 22 4.53 2.36 -4.82
N ILE A 23 4.70 1.11 -5.24
CA ILE A 23 4.09 -0.03 -4.56
C ILE A 23 5.11 -0.55 -3.57
N ILE A 24 4.69 -0.75 -2.33
CA ILE A 24 5.49 -1.36 -1.26
C ILE A 24 4.80 -2.62 -0.76
N ASP A 25 5.59 -3.52 -0.20
CA ASP A 25 5.11 -4.70 0.50
C ASP A 25 5.03 -4.36 2.00
N ILE A 26 3.89 -4.63 2.63
CA ILE A 26 3.68 -4.54 4.07
C ILE A 26 3.37 -5.92 4.65
N GLU A 27 3.62 -6.08 5.93
CA GLU A 27 3.19 -7.26 6.70
C GLU A 27 2.33 -6.82 7.89
N TYR A 28 1.27 -7.56 8.18
CA TYR A 28 0.41 -7.32 9.34
C TYR A 28 -0.13 -8.63 9.90
N GLY A 29 -0.23 -8.74 11.22
CA GLY A 29 -0.57 -10.01 11.84
C GLY A 29 -0.64 -9.96 13.36
N THR A 30 -0.81 -11.13 13.98
CA THR A 30 -0.70 -11.24 15.44
C THR A 30 0.75 -11.30 15.90
N SER A 31 1.66 -11.75 15.02
CA SER A 31 3.12 -11.82 15.24
C SER A 31 3.86 -11.94 13.90
N GLU A 32 5.20 -11.84 13.92
CA GLU A 32 6.05 -12.07 12.73
C GLU A 32 5.91 -13.48 12.12
N TYR A 33 5.41 -14.46 12.88
CA TYR A 33 5.20 -15.84 12.42
C TYR A 33 3.76 -16.11 11.94
N ASP A 34 2.87 -15.14 12.11
CA ASP A 34 1.44 -15.21 11.77
C ASP A 34 1.00 -13.87 11.16
N ALA A 35 1.65 -13.53 10.05
CA ALA A 35 1.45 -12.30 9.30
C ALA A 35 0.98 -12.56 7.88
N HIS A 36 0.18 -11.63 7.37
CA HIS A 36 -0.22 -11.51 5.98
C HIS A 36 0.68 -10.50 5.28
N GLU A 37 1.15 -10.85 4.09
CA GLU A 37 1.85 -9.93 3.18
C GLU A 37 0.85 -9.29 2.22
N GLN A 38 0.94 -7.98 2.01
CA GLN A 38 0.11 -7.26 1.04
C GLN A 38 0.88 -6.15 0.35
N LYS A 39 0.61 -6.00 -0.95
CA LYS A 39 1.10 -4.87 -1.75
C LYS A 39 0.16 -3.68 -1.63
N VAL A 40 0.72 -2.54 -1.25
CA VAL A 40 -0.03 -1.28 -1.11
C VAL A 40 0.65 -0.18 -1.91
N GLU A 41 -0.16 0.72 -2.47
CA GLU A 41 0.32 1.87 -3.24
C GLU A 41 0.52 3.05 -2.28
N LEU A 42 1.71 3.65 -2.27
CA LEU A 42 1.97 4.86 -1.51
C LEU A 42 1.00 5.97 -1.93
N GLN A 43 0.63 6.81 -0.97
CA GLN A 43 -0.31 7.92 -1.12
C GLN A 43 -1.73 7.51 -1.51
N LYS A 44 -2.12 6.28 -1.17
CA LYS A 44 -3.45 5.75 -1.42
C LYS A 44 -3.93 4.90 -0.26
N LEU A 45 -5.13 5.22 0.24
CA LEU A 45 -5.79 4.41 1.25
C LEU A 45 -6.15 3.07 0.61
N THR A 46 -5.62 1.99 1.18
CA THR A 46 -5.78 0.63 0.68
C THR A 46 -6.41 -0.23 1.76
N GLU A 47 -7.55 -0.86 1.46
CA GLU A 47 -8.18 -1.83 2.36
C GLU A 47 -7.30 -3.10 2.47
N LEU A 48 -7.23 -3.67 3.66
CA LEU A 48 -6.51 -4.91 3.91
C LEU A 48 -7.31 -6.10 3.36
N ASP A 49 -6.62 -7.06 2.74
CA ASP A 49 -7.23 -8.30 2.26
C ASP A 49 -7.81 -9.14 3.42
N TYR A 50 -7.22 -9.01 4.61
CA TYR A 50 -7.67 -9.65 5.84
C TYR A 50 -7.82 -8.60 6.96
N PRO A 51 -8.97 -7.92 7.08
CA PRO A 51 -9.23 -7.03 8.22
C PRO A 51 -9.32 -7.83 9.54
N GLY A 52 -8.78 -7.28 10.63
CA GLY A 52 -8.77 -7.99 11.91
C GLY A 52 -8.02 -7.27 13.03
N ASP A 53 -8.05 -7.86 14.23
CA ASP A 53 -7.28 -7.39 15.38
C ASP A 53 -5.82 -7.86 15.28
N TYR A 54 -4.89 -6.92 15.14
CA TYR A 54 -3.47 -7.20 14.91
C TYR A 54 -2.57 -6.51 15.93
N SER A 55 -1.43 -7.14 16.21
CA SER A 55 -0.41 -6.69 17.16
C SER A 55 1.00 -6.65 16.57
N TYR A 56 1.14 -6.91 15.27
CA TYR A 56 2.39 -6.85 14.53
C TYR A 56 2.18 -6.10 13.22
N PHE A 57 3.13 -5.24 12.87
CA PHE A 57 3.16 -4.54 11.59
C PHE A 57 4.61 -4.37 11.11
N SER A 58 4.82 -4.52 9.80
CA SER A 58 6.10 -4.33 9.14
C SER A 58 5.91 -3.52 7.87
N THR A 59 6.67 -2.44 7.73
CA THR A 59 6.62 -1.59 6.55
C THR A 59 7.99 -0.93 6.27
N PRO A 60 8.38 -0.81 5.00
CA PRO A 60 9.59 -0.07 4.61
C PRO A 60 9.43 1.46 4.70
N ASP A 61 8.20 1.98 4.72
CA ASP A 61 7.87 3.42 4.78
C ASP A 61 6.88 3.72 5.91
N ILE A 62 6.71 4.99 6.27
CA ILE A 62 5.77 5.39 7.31
C ILE A 62 4.33 5.21 6.82
N CYS A 63 3.49 4.61 7.65
CA CYS A 63 2.08 4.37 7.38
C CYS A 63 1.18 4.75 8.56
N ASP A 64 -0.06 5.07 8.22
CA ASP A 64 -1.18 5.21 9.14
C ASP A 64 -2.10 3.99 8.98
N LEU A 65 -2.52 3.43 10.11
CA LEU A 65 -3.38 2.23 10.20
C LEU A 65 -4.77 2.66 10.66
N TYR A 66 -5.79 2.21 9.95
CA TYR A 66 -7.18 2.61 10.14
C TYR A 66 -7.99 1.41 10.61
N SER A 67 -8.83 1.59 11.63
CA SER A 67 -9.79 0.59 12.12
C SER A 67 -11.11 0.59 11.34
N ASN A 68 -11.28 1.61 10.53
CA ASN A 68 -12.37 1.84 9.61
C ASN A 68 -11.93 2.98 8.69
N THR A 69 -12.52 3.08 7.50
CA THR A 69 -12.36 4.24 6.59
C THR A 69 -13.02 5.51 7.17
N GLU A 70 -12.60 5.91 8.36
CA GLU A 70 -12.92 7.14 9.09
C GLU A 70 -11.86 8.22 8.83
N ASP A 71 -12.14 9.45 9.27
CA ASP A 71 -11.27 10.60 9.05
C ASP A 71 -9.94 10.54 9.82
N TYR A 72 -9.81 9.63 10.81
CA TYR A 72 -8.62 9.54 11.66
C TYR A 72 -8.07 8.11 11.75
N PRO A 73 -6.74 7.93 11.67
CA PRO A 73 -6.12 6.63 11.86
C PRO A 73 -6.19 6.18 13.31
N ALA A 74 -6.38 4.87 13.51
CA ALA A 74 -6.32 4.23 14.82
C ALA A 74 -4.88 4.23 15.38
N LEU A 75 -3.89 4.06 14.50
CA LEU A 75 -2.47 4.18 14.80
C LEU A 75 -1.79 5.02 13.72
N SER A 76 -1.11 6.10 14.11
CA SER A 76 -0.45 7.00 13.17
C SER A 76 1.06 6.82 13.16
N LYS A 77 1.68 7.08 12.01
CA LYS A 77 3.12 7.16 11.81
C LYS A 77 3.88 5.90 12.24
N ILE A 78 3.32 4.74 11.93
CA ILE A 78 3.94 3.44 12.15
C ILE A 78 4.97 3.22 11.04
N GLY A 79 6.20 2.87 11.40
CA GLY A 79 7.29 2.62 10.47
C GLY A 79 8.22 1.53 10.96
N GLY A 80 8.88 0.83 10.03
CA GLY A 80 9.75 -0.29 10.35
C GLY A 80 8.98 -1.55 10.70
N THR A 81 9.61 -2.43 11.49
CA THR A 81 9.09 -3.75 11.83
C THR A 81 8.98 -3.90 13.33
N GLY A 82 7.82 -4.32 13.84
CA GLY A 82 7.68 -4.65 15.25
C GLY A 82 6.25 -4.80 15.75
N GLU A 83 6.15 -4.94 17.07
CA GLU A 83 4.88 -5.00 17.77
C GLU A 83 4.19 -3.62 17.77
N ILE A 84 2.88 -3.64 17.59
CA ILE A 84 1.98 -2.49 17.73
C ILE A 84 0.92 -2.80 18.79
N PRO A 85 0.27 -1.78 19.39
CA PRO A 85 -0.87 -2.02 20.27
C PRO A 85 -1.96 -2.80 19.55
N THR A 86 -2.44 -3.89 20.16
CA THR A 86 -3.51 -4.72 19.57
C THR A 86 -4.72 -3.87 19.22
N THR A 87 -5.02 -3.77 17.93
CA THR A 87 -6.04 -2.88 17.37
C THR A 87 -6.66 -3.53 16.14
N TYR A 88 -7.96 -3.33 15.94
CA TYR A 88 -8.63 -3.71 14.70
C TYR A 88 -8.14 -2.81 13.55
N ILE A 89 -7.68 -3.40 12.44
CA ILE A 89 -7.19 -2.67 11.27
C ILE A 89 -7.90 -3.22 10.02
N ASP A 90 -8.44 -2.34 9.20
CA ASP A 90 -9.08 -2.69 7.92
C ASP A 90 -8.52 -1.92 6.72
N ALA A 91 -7.75 -0.84 6.94
CA ALA A 91 -7.10 -0.11 5.87
C ALA A 91 -5.77 0.51 6.33
N VAL A 92 -4.94 0.83 5.34
CA VAL A 92 -3.62 1.43 5.51
C VAL A 92 -3.39 2.53 4.50
N TYR A 93 -2.74 3.61 4.94
CA TYR A 93 -2.25 4.68 4.08
C TYR A 93 -0.77 4.88 4.35
N CYS A 94 0.08 4.67 3.34
CA CYS A 94 1.52 4.83 3.46
C CYS A 94 2.00 6.08 2.72
N TYR A 95 2.94 6.80 3.32
CA TYR A 95 3.45 8.07 2.82
C TYR A 95 4.67 7.87 1.92
N THR A 96 4.93 8.83 1.02
CA THR A 96 6.25 8.90 0.38
C THR A 96 7.22 9.62 1.31
N ARG A 97 8.50 9.20 1.31
CA ARG A 97 9.58 9.87 2.07
C ARG A 97 9.70 11.38 1.85
N ALA A 98 9.19 11.91 0.74
CA ALA A 98 9.21 13.34 0.44
C ALA A 98 8.19 14.14 1.28
N GLU A 99 7.10 13.52 1.75
CA GLU A 99 6.11 14.16 2.64
C GLU A 99 6.54 14.13 4.12
N GLU A 100 7.62 13.42 4.44
CA GLU A 100 8.18 13.35 5.79
C GLU A 100 9.01 14.59 6.16
N ASP A 101 9.44 15.39 5.18
CA ASP A 101 10.31 16.56 5.40
C ASP A 101 9.77 17.86 4.76
N PRO A 102 9.00 18.68 5.50
CA PRO A 102 8.57 19.99 5.02
C PRO A 102 9.63 21.09 5.19
N LEU A 103 10.90 20.78 5.50
CA LEU A 103 11.96 21.77 5.75
C LEU A 103 13.18 21.62 4.85
N LEU A 104 13.04 22.08 3.61
CA LEU A 104 14.11 22.75 2.85
C LEU A 104 13.80 24.23 2.70
#